data_AF-A0A380FE82-F1
#
_entry.id   AF-A0A380FE82-F1
#
_cell.length_a   1.000
_cell.length_b   1.000
_cell.length_c   1.000
_cell.angle_alpha   90.00
_cell.angle_beta   90.00
_cell.angle_gamma   90.00
#
_symmetry.space_group_name_H-M   'P 1'
#
loop_
_entity.id
_entity.type
_entity.pdbx_description
1 polymer ?
#
loop_
_entity_poly.entity_id
_entity_poly.type
_entity_poly.pdbx_seq_one_letter_code
_entity_poly.pdbx_strand_id
1 'polypeptide(L)'
;MTDIRIHGAKQNNLKNISVDIPKHKITVFTGRSGSGKSSLVFNTIAAESERLLNETYSTYIQHQLTQYTKPHVDLIENLPVSMVINQKRLGGHARSTVGTISDIYASVRLLWSRIGEPFVGYSDIFSFNNPKGMCPTCSGLGYVEDIDLNELIDFNKSLNEDAIRFPSFRPDSWRGKRYLYSGLFDNDKKLKDYTEEELNIFLYTEPKKLKKPTFKLAKNCKIRRTYPSFQTIFFIK
;
A
#
# COMPACT_ATOMS: atom_id res chain seq x y z
N MET A 1 15.38 42.19 -17.10
CA MET A 1 13.96 41.86 -16.88
C MET A 1 13.78 41.44 -15.43
N THR A 2 13.24 42.32 -14.58
CA THR A 2 13.23 42.18 -13.10
C THR A 2 12.00 41.47 -12.55
N ASP A 3 10.87 41.53 -13.26
CA ASP A 3 9.57 41.11 -12.73
C ASP A 3 8.87 40.15 -13.70
N ILE A 4 8.09 39.22 -13.15
CA ILE A 4 7.11 38.41 -13.88
C ILE A 4 5.86 39.28 -13.99
N ARG A 5 5.47 39.64 -15.21
CA ARG A 5 4.33 40.53 -15.45
C ARG A 5 3.15 39.73 -15.92
N ILE A 6 2.02 39.85 -15.24
CA ILE A 6 0.78 39.19 -15.59
C ILE A 6 -0.22 40.28 -15.94
N HIS A 7 -0.82 40.19 -17.12
CA HIS A 7 -1.84 41.12 -17.59
C HIS A 7 -3.15 40.37 -17.86
N GLY A 8 -4.23 40.88 -17.28
CA GLY A 8 -5.59 40.44 -17.58
C GLY A 8 -5.91 38.98 -17.22
N ALA A 9 -5.45 38.50 -16.06
CA ALA A 9 -5.78 37.16 -15.59
C ALA A 9 -7.28 37.02 -15.26
N LYS A 10 -7.93 36.04 -15.88
CA LYS A 10 -9.37 35.74 -15.84
C LYS A 10 -9.68 34.28 -15.47
N GLN A 11 -8.65 33.49 -15.14
CA GLN A 11 -8.82 32.08 -14.77
C GLN A 11 -9.78 31.92 -13.57
N ASN A 12 -10.76 31.02 -13.70
CA ASN A 12 -11.79 30.75 -12.69
C ASN A 12 -12.56 32.02 -12.28
N ASN A 13 -12.34 32.51 -11.06
CA ASN A 13 -13.03 33.66 -10.48
C ASN A 13 -12.20 34.95 -10.48
N LEU A 14 -11.06 34.98 -11.19
CA LEU A 14 -10.24 36.18 -11.33
C LEU A 14 -10.96 37.22 -12.20
N LYS A 15 -10.94 38.48 -11.76
CA LYS A 15 -11.65 39.59 -12.43
C LYS A 15 -10.70 40.48 -13.21
N ASN A 16 -10.10 39.95 -14.27
CA ASN A 16 -9.18 40.68 -15.16
C ASN A 16 -8.01 41.35 -14.39
N ILE A 17 -7.29 40.55 -13.60
CA ILE A 17 -6.27 41.06 -12.68
C ILE A 17 -4.93 41.20 -13.43
N SER A 18 -4.26 42.34 -13.26
CA SER A 18 -2.87 42.55 -13.69
C SER A 18 -1.98 42.75 -12.47
N VAL A 19 -0.83 42.08 -12.43
CA VAL A 19 0.11 42.12 -11.31
C VAL A 19 1.54 41.87 -11.77
N ASP A 20 2.47 42.59 -11.16
CA ASP A 20 3.91 42.38 -11.34
C ASP A 20 4.49 41.70 -10.10
N ILE A 21 5.17 40.56 -10.30
CA ILE A 21 5.80 39.77 -9.25
C ILE A 21 7.32 39.94 -9.35
N PRO A 22 7.99 40.49 -8.33
CA PRO A 22 9.43 40.69 -8.38
C PRO A 22 10.18 39.37 -8.34
N LYS A 23 11.13 39.18 -9.27
CA LYS A 23 12.03 38.02 -9.25
C LYS A 23 13.03 38.13 -8.11
N HIS A 24 13.57 37.00 -7.69
CA HIS A 24 14.59 36.90 -6.63
C HIS A 24 14.12 37.44 -5.26
N LYS A 25 12.80 37.50 -5.04
CA LYS A 25 12.19 37.85 -3.75
C LYS A 25 11.20 36.76 -3.34
N ILE A 26 10.97 36.64 -2.05
CA ILE A 26 9.90 35.82 -1.51
C ILE A 26 8.61 36.63 -1.59
N THR A 27 7.73 36.26 -2.52
CA THR A 27 6.40 36.89 -2.66
C THR A 27 5.34 36.03 -1.99
N VAL A 28 4.55 36.65 -1.11
CA VAL A 28 3.47 35.98 -0.38
C VAL A 28 2.12 36.44 -0.93
N PHE A 29 1.30 35.49 -1.38
CA PHE A 29 -0.08 35.74 -1.79
C PHE A 29 -1.02 35.48 -0.61
N THR A 30 -1.67 36.53 -0.10
CA THR A 30 -2.58 36.45 1.05
C THR A 30 -3.99 36.96 0.70
N GLY A 31 -4.97 36.65 1.55
CA GLY A 31 -6.37 37.02 1.36
C GLY A 31 -7.36 35.93 1.81
N ARG A 32 -8.64 36.28 1.94
CA ARG A 32 -9.72 35.37 2.39
C ARG A 32 -9.84 34.12 1.53
N SER A 33 -10.36 33.02 2.09
CA SER A 33 -10.67 31.81 1.29
C SER A 33 -11.57 32.18 0.11
N GLY A 34 -11.34 31.56 -1.05
CA GLY A 34 -12.06 31.87 -2.28
C GLY A 34 -11.64 33.17 -3.01
N SER A 35 -10.68 33.95 -2.49
CA SER A 35 -10.27 35.22 -3.13
C SER A 35 -9.56 35.10 -4.49
N GLY A 36 -9.30 33.88 -4.97
CA GLY A 36 -8.62 33.65 -6.26
C GLY A 36 -7.10 33.46 -6.19
N LYS A 37 -6.49 33.41 -5.00
CA LYS A 37 -5.04 33.17 -4.83
C LYS A 37 -4.56 31.92 -5.58
N SER A 38 -5.22 30.79 -5.34
CA SER A 38 -4.88 29.51 -5.99
C SER A 38 -5.15 29.55 -7.49
N SER A 39 -6.17 30.29 -7.93
CA SER A 39 -6.47 30.50 -9.35
C SER A 39 -5.33 31.26 -10.04
N LEU A 40 -4.76 32.28 -9.40
CA LEU A 40 -3.64 33.03 -9.93
C LEU A 40 -2.33 32.23 -9.88
N VAL A 41 -1.97 31.68 -8.72
CA VAL A 41 -0.67 31.02 -8.53
C VAL A 41 -0.60 29.67 -9.24
N PHE A 42 -1.54 28.77 -8.97
CA PHE A 42 -1.46 27.40 -9.48
C PHE A 42 -2.11 27.26 -10.86
N ASN A 43 -3.33 27.78 -11.02
CA ASN A 43 -4.10 27.55 -12.25
C ASN A 43 -3.75 28.53 -13.39
N THR A 44 -2.96 29.58 -13.13
CA THR A 44 -2.54 30.56 -14.15
C THR A 44 -1.02 30.54 -14.32
N ILE A 45 -0.27 30.97 -13.30
CA ILE A 45 1.19 31.12 -13.40
C ILE A 45 1.87 29.76 -13.56
N ALA A 46 1.60 28.82 -12.64
CA ALA A 46 2.23 27.49 -12.70
C ALA A 46 1.74 26.68 -13.90
N ALA A 47 0.43 26.68 -14.17
CA ALA A 47 -0.15 26.02 -15.34
C ALA A 47 0.47 26.52 -16.65
N GLU A 48 0.65 27.83 -16.83
CA GLU A 48 1.30 28.37 -18.03
C GLU A 48 2.77 27.97 -18.11
N SER A 49 3.49 28.00 -16.98
CA SER A 49 4.89 27.59 -16.95
C SER A 49 5.06 26.11 -17.29
N GLU A 50 4.21 25.23 -16.76
CA GLU A 50 4.26 23.79 -17.03
C GLU A 50 3.85 23.50 -18.49
N ARG A 51 2.86 24.23 -19.02
CA ARG A 51 2.46 24.16 -20.43
C ARG A 51 3.61 24.55 -21.37
N LEU A 52 4.26 25.68 -21.13
CA LEU A 52 5.40 26.14 -21.93
C LEU A 52 6.60 25.17 -21.82
N LEU A 53 6.84 24.60 -20.64
CA LEU A 53 7.86 23.58 -20.47
C LEU A 53 7.52 22.32 -21.28
N ASN A 54 6.27 21.87 -21.27
CA ASN A 54 5.82 20.72 -22.04
C ASN A 54 6.05 20.91 -23.55
N GLU A 55 5.86 22.11 -24.07
CA GLU A 55 6.10 22.43 -25.49
C GLU A 55 7.56 22.28 -25.92
N THR A 56 8.52 22.31 -24.98
CA THR A 56 9.95 22.10 -25.28
C THR A 56 10.32 20.63 -25.50
N TYR A 57 9.48 19.69 -25.06
CA TYR A 57 9.72 18.25 -25.27
C TYR A 57 9.29 17.81 -26.67
N SER A 58 9.80 16.66 -27.12
CA SER A 58 9.34 16.03 -28.36
C SER A 58 7.83 15.73 -28.33
N THR A 59 7.18 15.72 -29.50
CA THR A 59 5.75 15.40 -29.64
C THR A 59 5.37 14.06 -29.03
N TYR A 60 6.26 13.06 -29.13
CA TYR A 60 6.07 11.75 -28.51
C TYR A 60 5.93 11.83 -26.98
N ILE A 61 6.78 12.61 -26.32
CA ILE A 61 6.75 12.80 -24.87
C ILE A 61 5.57 13.68 -24.45
N GLN A 62 5.24 14.70 -25.25
CA GLN A 62 4.10 15.59 -24.98
C GLN A 62 2.77 14.82 -24.81
N HIS A 63 2.56 13.74 -25.57
CA HIS A 63 1.35 12.91 -25.45
C HIS A 63 1.28 12.08 -24.15
N GLN A 64 2.42 11.87 -23.48
CA GLN A 64 2.50 11.14 -22.20
C GLN A 64 2.48 12.07 -20.99
N LEU A 65 2.83 13.34 -21.18
CA LEU A 65 2.84 14.34 -20.12
C LEU A 65 1.42 14.80 -19.79
N THR A 66 1.25 15.31 -18.57
CA THR A 66 0.00 15.96 -18.17
C THR A 66 -0.26 17.15 -19.08
N GLN A 67 -1.39 17.13 -19.78
CA GLN A 67 -1.78 18.21 -20.67
C GLN A 67 -2.44 19.33 -19.87
N TYR A 68 -1.74 20.46 -19.78
CA TYR A 68 -2.28 21.67 -19.19
C TYR A 68 -3.01 22.48 -20.26
N THR A 69 -4.26 22.84 -19.99
CA THR A 69 -4.98 23.78 -20.83
C THR A 69 -4.35 25.16 -20.71
N LYS A 70 -4.34 25.92 -21.81
CA LYS A 70 -3.90 27.31 -21.78
C LYS A 70 -4.80 28.09 -20.80
N PRO A 71 -4.25 28.71 -19.75
CA PRO A 71 -5.04 29.47 -18.79
C PRO A 71 -5.62 30.73 -19.43
N HIS A 72 -6.75 31.21 -18.89
CA HIS A 72 -7.38 32.45 -19.33
C HIS A 72 -6.63 33.67 -18.77
N VAL A 73 -5.66 34.15 -19.54
CA VAL A 73 -4.84 35.33 -19.25
C VAL A 73 -4.47 36.02 -20.57
N ASP A 74 -4.39 37.35 -20.57
CA ASP A 74 -4.14 38.11 -21.81
C ASP A 74 -2.64 38.06 -22.18
N LEU A 75 -1.74 38.26 -21.21
CA LEU A 75 -0.30 38.18 -21.41
C LEU A 75 0.42 37.79 -20.10
N ILE A 76 1.43 36.94 -20.20
CA ILE A 76 2.42 36.74 -19.14
C ILE A 76 3.82 36.95 -19.73
N GLU A 77 4.57 37.89 -19.17
CA GLU A 77 5.94 38.18 -19.58
C GLU A 77 6.94 37.69 -18.52
N ASN A 78 8.12 37.31 -19.00
CA ASN A 78 9.28 36.96 -18.16
C ASN A 78 9.03 35.78 -17.20
N LEU A 79 8.13 34.86 -17.52
CA LEU A 79 7.81 33.68 -16.71
C LEU A 79 8.97 32.67 -16.72
N PRO A 80 9.62 32.39 -15.58
CA PRO A 80 10.59 31.29 -15.48
C PRO A 80 9.86 29.94 -15.42
N VAL A 81 10.63 28.85 -15.58
CA VAL A 81 10.13 27.51 -15.25
C VAL A 81 9.78 27.46 -13.76
N SER A 82 8.55 27.07 -13.45
CA SER A 82 8.03 26.94 -12.10
C SER A 82 8.05 25.48 -11.64
N MET A 83 8.37 25.27 -10.37
CA MET A 83 8.20 23.98 -9.70
C MET A 83 7.12 24.13 -8.63
N VAL A 84 6.04 23.36 -8.76
CA VAL A 84 4.91 23.43 -7.83
C VAL A 84 5.13 22.52 -6.64
N ILE A 85 5.23 23.11 -5.45
CA ILE A 85 5.19 22.39 -4.18
C ILE A 85 3.82 22.60 -3.55
N ASN A 86 3.05 21.52 -3.39
CA ASN A 86 1.70 21.55 -2.84
C ASN A 86 1.53 20.51 -1.73
N GLN A 87 0.34 20.49 -1.11
CA GLN A 87 0.00 19.56 -0.03
C GLN A 87 -0.57 18.22 -0.53
N LYS A 88 -0.50 17.91 -1.83
CA LYS A 88 -0.95 16.60 -2.30
C LYS A 88 -0.10 15.54 -1.63
N ARG A 89 -0.76 14.50 -1.13
CA ARG A 89 -0.05 13.37 -0.51
C ARG A 89 0.91 12.79 -1.54
N LEU A 90 2.13 12.54 -1.10
CA LEU A 90 3.11 11.83 -1.90
C LEU A 90 2.51 10.46 -2.23
N GLY A 91 2.35 10.19 -3.52
CA GLY A 91 1.91 8.88 -4.00
C GLY A 91 2.99 7.84 -3.76
N GLY A 92 2.60 6.58 -3.70
CA GLY A 92 3.52 5.49 -3.46
C GLY A 92 2.80 4.15 -3.36
N HIS A 93 3.59 3.09 -3.44
CA HIS A 93 3.12 1.72 -3.28
C HIS A 93 3.48 1.28 -1.86
N ALA A 94 3.05 0.10 -1.41
CA ALA A 94 3.39 -0.41 -0.07
C ALA A 94 4.91 -0.47 0.23
N ARG A 95 5.75 -0.40 -0.82
CA ARG A 95 7.22 -0.37 -0.73
C ARG A 95 7.83 1.05 -0.85
N SER A 96 7.02 2.09 -1.02
CA SER A 96 7.49 3.47 -1.08
C SER A 96 7.69 4.02 0.32
N THR A 97 8.95 4.25 0.69
CA THR A 97 9.37 4.78 1.99
C THR A 97 10.00 6.17 1.84
N VAL A 98 10.18 6.88 2.95
CA VAL A 98 10.92 8.16 3.00
C VAL A 98 12.32 8.01 2.40
N GLY A 99 13.00 6.89 2.65
CA GLY A 99 14.31 6.61 2.07
C GLY A 99 14.28 6.49 0.55
N THR A 100 13.23 5.89 -0.02
CA THR A 100 13.09 5.74 -1.47
C THR A 100 12.77 7.06 -2.17
N ILE A 101 11.92 7.90 -1.59
CA ILE A 101 11.50 9.15 -2.25
C ILE A 101 12.56 10.25 -2.17
N SER A 102 13.43 10.19 -1.15
CA SER A 102 14.51 11.15 -0.96
C SER A 102 15.81 10.74 -1.68
N ASP A 103 15.83 9.61 -2.38
CA ASP A 103 17.03 8.96 -2.95
C ASP A 103 18.15 8.64 -1.95
N ILE A 104 17.94 8.88 -0.65
CA ILE A 104 18.85 8.47 0.43
C ILE A 104 19.07 6.98 0.38
N TYR A 105 18.01 6.20 0.13
CA TYR A 105 18.09 4.74 0.06
C TYR A 105 19.00 4.26 -1.08
N ALA A 106 19.01 4.94 -2.23
CA ALA A 106 19.92 4.58 -3.33
C ALA A 106 21.39 4.79 -2.92
N SER A 107 21.68 5.92 -2.28
CA SER A 107 23.02 6.26 -1.79
C SER A 107 23.50 5.28 -0.71
N VAL A 108 22.61 4.95 0.22
CA VAL A 108 22.76 3.94 1.26
C VAL A 108 23.12 2.59 0.64
N ARG A 109 22.32 2.06 -0.30
CA ARG A 109 22.60 0.77 -0.96
C ARG A 109 23.96 0.75 -1.66
N LEU A 110 24.33 1.84 -2.31
CA LEU A 110 25.66 1.96 -2.93
C LEU A 110 26.76 1.91 -1.87
N LEU A 111 26.62 2.66 -0.78
CA LEU A 111 27.58 2.68 0.32
C LEU A 111 27.82 1.27 0.87
N TRP A 112 26.77 0.58 1.32
CA TRP A 112 26.89 -0.78 1.87
C TRP A 112 27.45 -1.79 0.88
N SER A 113 27.17 -1.65 -0.42
CA SER A 113 27.77 -2.51 -1.45
C SER A 113 29.27 -2.32 -1.66
N ARG A 114 29.86 -1.25 -1.12
CA ARG A 114 31.27 -0.93 -1.24
C ARG A 114 32.05 -1.17 0.05
N ILE A 115 31.42 -0.92 1.20
CA ILE A 115 32.09 -0.99 2.50
C ILE A 115 31.61 -2.16 3.37
N GLY A 116 30.56 -2.88 2.96
CA GLY A 116 29.98 -3.94 3.76
C GLY A 116 30.90 -5.15 3.87
N GLU A 117 31.17 -5.56 5.11
CA GLU A 117 31.92 -6.78 5.44
C GLU A 117 31.02 -7.77 6.22
N PRO A 118 30.93 -9.04 5.80
CA PRO A 118 31.52 -9.61 4.59
C PRO A 118 30.88 -9.08 3.30
N PHE A 119 31.60 -9.18 2.18
CA PHE A 119 31.03 -8.82 0.88
C PHE A 119 29.90 -9.79 0.51
N VAL A 120 28.69 -9.25 0.40
CA VAL A 120 27.47 -10.01 0.09
C VAL A 120 26.91 -9.73 -1.32
N GLY A 121 27.39 -8.68 -2.00
CA GLY A 121 26.96 -8.33 -3.35
C GLY A 121 26.91 -6.83 -3.64
N TYR A 122 26.40 -6.49 -4.82
CA TYR A 122 26.26 -5.10 -5.29
C TYR A 122 24.98 -4.42 -4.75
N SER A 123 24.72 -3.18 -5.14
CA SER A 123 23.61 -2.38 -4.58
C SER A 123 22.21 -2.98 -4.77
N ASP A 124 22.04 -3.97 -5.65
CA ASP A 124 20.79 -4.68 -5.91
C ASP A 124 20.38 -5.61 -4.75
N ILE A 125 21.34 -6.25 -4.07
CA ILE A 125 21.06 -7.14 -2.93
C ILE A 125 20.59 -6.39 -1.68
N PHE A 126 20.87 -5.08 -1.60
CA PHE A 126 20.40 -4.24 -0.50
C PHE A 126 19.02 -3.63 -0.79
N SER A 127 18.40 -3.97 -1.93
CA SER A 127 17.10 -3.45 -2.34
C SER A 127 15.95 -4.36 -1.92
N PHE A 128 15.06 -3.88 -1.04
CA PHE A 128 13.82 -4.57 -0.71
C PHE A 128 12.82 -4.58 -1.88
N ASN A 129 13.08 -3.80 -2.94
CA ASN A 129 12.30 -3.82 -4.19
C ASN A 129 12.83 -4.84 -5.21
N ASN A 130 14.02 -5.41 -4.98
CA ASN A 130 14.62 -6.40 -5.89
C ASN A 130 14.43 -7.82 -5.32
N PRO A 131 13.97 -8.80 -6.11
CA PRO A 131 13.84 -10.19 -5.68
C PRO A 131 15.10 -10.78 -5.04
N LYS A 132 16.29 -10.33 -5.48
CA LYS A 132 17.58 -10.77 -4.93
C LYS A 132 17.86 -10.25 -3.51
N GLY A 133 17.29 -9.12 -3.14
CA GLY A 133 17.55 -8.43 -1.86
C GLY A 133 16.36 -8.37 -0.91
N MET A 134 15.16 -8.67 -1.41
CA MET A 134 13.95 -8.62 -0.60
C MET A 134 13.81 -9.85 0.30
N CYS A 135 13.23 -9.64 1.47
CA CYS A 135 12.86 -10.75 2.35
C CYS A 135 11.87 -11.70 1.64
N PRO A 136 12.13 -13.02 1.60
CA PRO A 136 11.29 -13.98 0.88
C PRO A 136 9.91 -14.15 1.52
N THR A 137 9.77 -13.83 2.81
CA THR A 137 8.51 -13.96 3.56
C THR A 137 7.54 -12.83 3.23
N CYS A 138 7.98 -11.57 3.36
CA CYS A 138 7.13 -10.40 3.12
C CYS A 138 7.30 -9.80 1.72
N SER A 139 8.16 -10.37 0.88
CA SER A 139 8.49 -9.83 -0.46
C SER A 139 8.85 -8.35 -0.43
N GLY A 140 9.59 -7.93 0.61
CA GLY A 140 10.05 -6.55 0.78
C GLY A 140 8.99 -5.55 1.25
N LEU A 141 7.79 -5.99 1.65
CA LEU A 141 6.75 -5.13 2.21
C LEU A 141 7.04 -4.70 3.66
N GLY A 142 7.83 -5.49 4.39
CA GLY A 142 8.14 -5.26 5.80
C GLY A 142 7.05 -5.73 6.77
N TYR A 143 5.87 -6.14 6.28
CA TYR A 143 4.81 -6.77 7.05
C TYR A 143 4.22 -7.96 6.28
N VAL A 144 3.56 -8.86 6.99
CA VAL A 144 2.72 -9.92 6.42
C VAL A 144 1.33 -9.75 6.98
N GLU A 145 0.33 -9.91 6.12
CA GLU A 145 -1.05 -10.02 6.57
C GLU A 145 -1.30 -11.48 6.95
N ASP A 146 -1.80 -11.68 8.15
CA ASP A 146 -2.03 -13.00 8.71
C ASP A 146 -3.28 -12.99 9.58
N ILE A 147 -3.77 -14.19 9.89
CA ILE A 147 -4.97 -14.37 10.68
C ILE A 147 -4.63 -14.24 12.16
N ASP A 148 -5.32 -13.34 12.85
CA ASP A 148 -5.33 -13.34 14.30
C ASP A 148 -6.13 -14.54 14.83
N LEU A 149 -5.41 -15.48 15.45
CA LEU A 149 -6.00 -16.69 16.01
C LEU A 149 -6.96 -16.39 17.17
N ASN A 150 -6.75 -15.30 17.92
CA ASN A 150 -7.62 -14.96 19.07
C ASN A 150 -8.97 -14.40 18.61
N GLU A 151 -9.01 -13.76 17.44
CA GLU A 151 -10.25 -13.33 16.80
C GLU A 151 -10.96 -14.52 16.13
N LEU A 152 -10.19 -15.42 15.50
CA LEU A 152 -10.74 -16.59 14.83
C LEU A 152 -11.25 -17.67 15.79
N ILE A 153 -10.61 -17.82 16.97
CA ILE A 153 -10.85 -18.94 17.88
C ILE A 153 -11.18 -18.43 19.28
N ASP A 154 -12.32 -18.89 19.79
CA ASP A 154 -12.68 -18.72 21.19
C ASP A 154 -12.09 -19.85 22.03
N PHE A 155 -10.94 -19.59 22.65
CA PHE A 155 -10.27 -20.59 23.48
C PHE A 155 -11.07 -21.01 24.72
N ASN A 156 -12.08 -20.23 25.14
CA ASN A 156 -12.92 -20.57 26.30
C ASN A 156 -14.05 -21.56 25.97
N LYS A 157 -14.21 -21.92 24.70
CA LYS A 157 -15.26 -22.82 24.21
C LYS A 157 -14.67 -24.14 23.73
N SER A 158 -15.49 -25.17 23.72
CA SER A 158 -15.20 -26.45 23.08
C SER A 158 -15.61 -26.46 21.60
N LEU A 159 -15.21 -27.50 20.86
CA LEU A 159 -15.59 -27.61 19.44
C LEU A 159 -17.11 -27.75 19.26
N ASN A 160 -17.82 -28.37 20.22
CA ASN A 160 -19.28 -28.44 20.21
C ASN A 160 -19.95 -27.08 20.52
N GLU A 161 -19.28 -26.20 21.25
CA GLU A 161 -19.77 -24.87 21.64
C GLU A 161 -19.49 -23.77 20.58
N ASP A 162 -19.10 -24.15 19.36
CA ASP A 162 -18.75 -23.21 18.28
C ASP A 162 -17.49 -22.37 18.60
N ALA A 163 -16.40 -23.04 18.99
CA ALA A 163 -15.13 -22.38 19.29
C ALA A 163 -14.44 -21.72 18.09
N ILE A 164 -14.73 -22.14 16.85
CA ILE A 164 -14.17 -21.49 15.65
C ILE A 164 -15.17 -20.42 15.19
N ARG A 165 -14.84 -19.15 15.37
CA ARG A 165 -15.67 -17.97 15.05
C ARG A 165 -15.74 -17.70 13.56
N PHE A 166 -16.09 -18.71 12.77
CA PHE A 166 -16.26 -18.59 11.33
C PHE A 166 -17.44 -19.46 10.82
N PRO A 167 -18.42 -18.88 10.09
CA PRO A 167 -19.66 -19.58 9.74
C PRO A 167 -19.48 -20.93 9.04
N SER A 168 -18.47 -21.05 8.17
CA SER A 168 -18.20 -22.29 7.44
C SER A 168 -17.58 -23.41 8.30
N PHE A 169 -17.20 -23.13 9.55
CA PHE A 169 -16.58 -24.07 10.49
C PHE A 169 -17.44 -24.37 11.72
N ARG A 170 -18.67 -23.83 11.77
CA ARG A 170 -19.64 -24.13 12.83
C ARG A 170 -19.89 -25.63 12.99
N PRO A 171 -20.29 -26.12 14.18
CA PRO A 171 -20.53 -27.54 14.45
C PRO A 171 -21.47 -28.25 13.45
N ASP A 172 -22.49 -27.53 12.97
CA ASP A 172 -23.49 -28.01 12.02
C ASP A 172 -23.02 -27.96 10.56
N SER A 173 -21.99 -27.15 10.27
CA SER A 173 -21.41 -26.98 8.94
C SER A 173 -20.63 -28.22 8.48
N TRP A 174 -20.51 -28.39 7.16
CA TRP A 174 -19.75 -29.50 6.58
C TRP A 174 -18.27 -29.50 7.01
N ARG A 175 -17.63 -28.33 7.19
CA ARG A 175 -16.21 -28.28 7.61
C ARG A 175 -16.08 -28.48 9.11
N GLY A 176 -16.96 -27.92 9.94
CA GLY A 176 -16.97 -28.16 11.38
C GLY A 176 -17.17 -29.63 11.73
N LYS A 177 -18.11 -30.31 11.04
CA LYS A 177 -18.32 -31.76 11.15
C LYS A 177 -17.07 -32.59 10.90
N ARG A 178 -16.10 -32.12 10.08
CA ARG A 178 -14.84 -32.85 9.86
C ARG A 178 -13.93 -32.85 11.08
N TYR A 179 -13.95 -31.80 11.88
CA TYR A 179 -13.20 -31.72 13.13
C TYR A 179 -13.91 -32.53 14.22
N LEU A 180 -15.22 -32.34 14.37
CA LEU A 180 -16.01 -33.05 15.40
C LEU A 180 -15.99 -34.57 15.22
N TYR A 181 -16.15 -35.05 13.99
CA TYR A 181 -16.23 -36.48 13.71
C TYR A 181 -14.87 -37.10 13.33
N SER A 182 -13.78 -36.35 13.51
CA SER A 182 -12.42 -36.82 13.25
C SER A 182 -11.99 -37.98 14.14
N GLY A 183 -12.48 -38.00 15.38
CA GLY A 183 -11.97 -38.86 16.45
C GLY A 183 -10.57 -38.47 16.95
N LEU A 184 -10.06 -37.29 16.58
CA LEU A 184 -8.75 -36.79 16.99
C LEU A 184 -8.80 -35.86 18.20
N PHE A 185 -9.98 -35.30 18.50
CA PHE A 185 -10.16 -34.30 19.54
C PHE A 185 -11.27 -34.73 20.50
N ASP A 186 -11.12 -34.34 21.76
CA ASP A 186 -12.23 -34.27 22.69
C ASP A 186 -13.05 -33.02 22.36
N ASN A 187 -14.29 -33.23 21.89
CA ASN A 187 -15.15 -32.15 21.39
C ASN A 187 -15.83 -31.35 22.49
N ASP A 188 -15.82 -31.84 23.73
CA ASP A 188 -16.42 -31.18 24.90
C ASP A 188 -15.36 -30.46 25.75
N LYS A 189 -14.09 -30.83 25.58
CA LYS A 189 -12.95 -30.13 26.18
C LYS A 189 -12.80 -28.73 25.56
N LYS A 190 -12.63 -27.72 26.42
CA LYS A 190 -12.36 -26.33 26.00
C LYS A 190 -10.98 -26.22 25.40
N LEU A 191 -10.83 -25.41 24.35
CA LEU A 191 -9.57 -25.30 23.63
C LEU A 191 -8.41 -24.74 24.49
N LYS A 192 -8.69 -23.91 25.50
CA LYS A 192 -7.68 -23.43 26.45
C LYS A 192 -7.05 -24.54 27.30
N ASP A 193 -7.75 -25.66 27.46
CA ASP A 193 -7.32 -26.80 28.27
C ASP A 193 -6.59 -27.85 27.40
N TYR A 194 -6.46 -27.61 26.09
CA TYR A 194 -5.73 -28.51 25.18
C TYR A 194 -4.24 -28.52 25.53
N THR A 195 -3.61 -29.69 25.40
CA THR A 195 -2.15 -29.78 25.46
C THR A 195 -1.52 -29.08 24.25
N GLU A 196 -0.25 -28.72 24.32
CA GLU A 196 0.47 -28.13 23.18
C GLU A 196 0.43 -29.04 21.95
N GLU A 197 0.49 -30.36 22.15
CA GLU A 197 0.37 -31.35 21.08
C GLU A 197 -1.05 -31.37 20.47
N GLU A 198 -2.10 -31.36 21.30
CA GLU A 198 -3.49 -31.31 20.85
C GLU A 198 -3.77 -30.01 20.06
N LEU A 199 -3.27 -28.88 20.56
CA LEU A 199 -3.43 -27.58 19.91
C LEU A 199 -2.65 -27.50 18.60
N ASN A 200 -1.44 -28.06 18.55
CA ASN A 200 -0.65 -28.15 17.32
C ASN A 200 -1.32 -29.07 16.28
N ILE A 201 -1.93 -30.18 16.73
CA ILE A 201 -2.74 -31.06 15.89
C ILE A 201 -3.96 -30.32 15.33
N PHE A 202 -4.61 -29.50 16.15
CA PHE A 202 -5.76 -28.71 15.74
C PHE A 202 -5.40 -27.60 14.73
N LEU A 203 -4.31 -26.85 14.99
CA LEU A 203 -3.95 -25.65 14.23
C LEU A 203 -3.11 -25.94 12.98
N TYR A 204 -2.09 -26.80 13.08
CA TYR A 204 -1.01 -26.85 12.09
C TYR A 204 -0.79 -28.22 11.43
N THR A 205 -1.41 -29.32 11.91
CA THR A 205 -1.13 -30.67 11.41
C THR A 205 -1.56 -30.93 9.96
N GLU A 206 -0.61 -31.43 9.15
CA GLU A 206 -0.81 -31.78 7.75
C GLU A 206 -2.07 -32.62 7.46
N PRO A 207 -2.69 -32.47 6.27
CA PRO A 207 -3.88 -33.23 5.92
C PRO A 207 -3.65 -34.75 5.93
N LYS A 208 -4.12 -35.44 6.97
CA LYS A 208 -4.04 -36.91 7.10
C LYS A 208 -5.35 -37.58 6.70
N LYS A 209 -5.26 -38.75 6.05
CA LYS A 209 -6.41 -39.65 5.86
C LYS A 209 -6.68 -40.38 7.16
N LEU A 210 -7.92 -40.35 7.63
CA LEU A 210 -8.34 -41.07 8.83
C LEU A 210 -8.43 -42.58 8.55
N LYS A 211 -7.85 -43.39 9.44
CA LYS A 211 -7.87 -44.86 9.32
C LYS A 211 -9.25 -45.47 9.63
N LYS A 212 -10.07 -44.80 10.46
CA LYS A 212 -11.44 -45.20 10.82
C LYS A 212 -12.32 -43.96 11.02
N PRO A 213 -12.89 -43.36 9.96
CA PRO A 213 -13.85 -42.28 10.14
C PRO A 213 -15.08 -42.80 10.90
N THR A 214 -15.63 -42.00 11.81
CA THR A 214 -16.93 -42.31 12.43
C THR A 214 -18.03 -42.35 11.35
N PHE A 215 -19.12 -43.09 11.62
CA PHE A 215 -20.18 -43.48 10.67
C PHE A 215 -20.78 -42.34 9.81
N LYS A 216 -20.57 -41.08 10.19
CA LYS A 216 -21.10 -39.88 9.52
C LYS A 216 -20.14 -39.21 8.51
N LEU A 217 -18.85 -39.59 8.44
CA LEU A 217 -17.92 -39.07 7.43
C LEU A 217 -17.76 -40.03 6.25
N ALA A 218 -17.84 -39.50 5.01
CA ALA A 218 -17.51 -40.27 3.82
C ALA A 218 -16.07 -40.81 3.88
N LYS A 219 -15.87 -42.09 3.49
CA LYS A 219 -14.59 -42.84 3.56
C LYS A 219 -13.37 -42.14 2.93
N ASN A 220 -13.57 -41.08 2.14
CA ASN A 220 -12.52 -40.31 1.45
C ASN A 220 -12.25 -38.91 2.05
N CYS A 221 -12.84 -38.56 3.19
CA CYS A 221 -12.63 -37.24 3.80
C CYS A 221 -11.23 -37.13 4.45
N LYS A 222 -10.46 -36.13 4.01
CA LYS A 222 -9.22 -35.69 4.67
C LYS A 222 -9.54 -34.58 5.66
N ILE A 223 -9.00 -34.67 6.86
CA ILE A 223 -8.90 -33.51 7.74
C ILE A 223 -7.88 -32.57 7.12
N ARG A 224 -8.12 -31.26 7.18
CA ARG A 224 -7.17 -30.24 6.75
C ARG A 224 -6.78 -29.43 7.97
N ARG A 225 -5.60 -28.79 7.93
CA ARG A 225 -5.12 -27.87 8.97
C ARG A 225 -6.15 -26.74 9.18
N THR A 226 -6.52 -26.31 10.38
CA THR A 226 -7.45 -25.17 10.53
C THR A 226 -6.80 -23.89 10.02
N TYR A 227 -5.70 -23.44 10.61
CA TYR A 227 -5.08 -22.14 10.34
C TYR A 227 -4.58 -21.99 8.88
N PRO A 228 -3.79 -22.92 8.31
CA PRO A 228 -3.40 -22.88 6.90
C PRO A 228 -4.56 -23.14 5.91
N SER A 229 -5.65 -23.79 6.32
CA SER A 229 -6.85 -23.82 5.47
C SER A 229 -7.49 -22.45 5.39
N PHE A 230 -7.53 -21.68 6.48
CA PHE A 230 -8.01 -20.32 6.43
C PHE A 230 -7.09 -19.43 5.59
N GLN A 231 -5.76 -19.52 5.76
CA GLN A 231 -4.81 -18.81 4.90
C GLN A 231 -5.04 -19.17 3.42
N THR A 232 -5.12 -20.44 3.06
CA THR A 232 -5.29 -20.85 1.65
C THR A 232 -6.64 -20.47 1.05
N ILE A 233 -7.71 -20.43 1.86
CA ILE A 233 -9.08 -20.15 1.37
C ILE A 233 -9.35 -18.65 1.28
N PHE A 234 -8.81 -17.85 2.18
CA PHE A 234 -9.14 -16.43 2.31
C PHE A 234 -7.97 -15.48 1.99
N PHE A 235 -6.73 -15.94 2.13
CA PHE A 235 -5.53 -15.26 1.64
C PHE A 235 -5.03 -16.00 0.39
N ILE A 236 -5.79 -15.88 -0.70
CA ILE A 236 -5.28 -16.26 -2.02
C ILE A 236 -4.06 -15.36 -2.29
N LYS A 237 -2.89 -15.97 -2.46
CA LYS A 237 -1.68 -15.29 -2.95
C LYS A 237 -1.90 -14.70 -4.33
#